data_AF-A0A9X8YQU9-F1
#
_entry.id   AF-A0A9X8YQU9-F1
#
_cell.length_a   1.000
_cell.length_b   1.000
_cell.length_c   1.000
_cell.angle_alpha   90.00
_cell.angle_beta   90.00
_cell.angle_gamma   90.00
#
_symmetry.space_group_name_H-M   'P 1'
#
loop_
_entity.id
_entity.type
_entity.pdbx_description
1 polymer ?
#
loop_
_entity_poly.entity_id
_entity_poly.type
_entity_poly.pdbx_seq_one_letter_code
_entity_poly.pdbx_strand_id
1 'polypeptide(L)' 'VFLGRSVAKAKHMSDETARIIDQEVKSLIERNYTRARSLLMENMDILHSMKDALMKYETIDAPQIDDLMNRKDVRPP' A
#
# COMPACT_ATOMS: atom_id res chain seq x y z
N VAL A 1 -30.63 39.38 -25.07
CA VAL A 1 -30.95 38.52 -23.92
C VAL A 1 -29.70 37.73 -23.55
N PHE A 2 -29.21 37.92 -22.32
CA PHE A 2 -28.12 37.14 -21.70
C PHE A 2 -28.68 35.82 -21.16
N LEU A 3 -27.92 34.73 -21.19
CA LEU A 3 -27.66 33.83 -20.04
C LEU A 3 -26.74 32.67 -20.45
N GLY A 4 -25.51 32.66 -19.92
CA GLY A 4 -24.56 31.57 -20.15
C GLY A 4 -23.20 31.81 -19.50
N ARG A 5 -23.15 32.57 -18.39
CA ARG A 5 -22.02 32.46 -17.47
C ARG A 5 -22.15 31.12 -16.75
N SER A 6 -21.01 30.49 -16.52
CA SER A 6 -20.77 29.46 -15.49
C SER A 6 -20.75 27.99 -15.91
N VAL A 7 -19.95 27.61 -16.92
CA VAL A 7 -19.35 26.24 -16.92
C VAL A 7 -17.89 26.19 -17.42
N ALA A 8 -17.24 27.33 -17.69
CA ALA A 8 -15.80 27.35 -17.97
C ALA A 8 -15.00 27.59 -16.67
N LYS A 9 -15.04 26.64 -15.73
CA LYS A 9 -14.14 26.64 -14.56
C LYS A 9 -13.19 25.44 -14.53
N ALA A 10 -13.01 24.78 -15.68
CA ALA A 10 -11.86 23.92 -15.88
C ALA A 10 -10.73 24.79 -16.46
N LYS A 11 -9.53 24.68 -15.87
CA LYS A 11 -8.23 25.12 -16.43
C LYS A 11 -7.69 26.49 -15.97
N HIS A 12 -7.44 26.63 -14.67
CA HIS A 12 -6.36 27.49 -14.16
C HIS A 12 -5.70 26.87 -12.92
N MET A 13 -5.27 25.61 -13.01
CA MET A 13 -4.18 25.18 -12.12
C MET A 13 -2.90 25.70 -12.78
N SER A 14 -2.10 26.50 -12.06
CA SER A 14 -0.83 26.97 -12.62
C SER A 14 0.11 25.77 -12.78
N ASP A 15 1.01 25.83 -13.76
CA ASP A 15 2.02 24.79 -13.96
C ASP A 15 2.85 24.55 -12.69
N GLU A 16 3.05 25.61 -11.90
CA GLU A 16 3.70 25.55 -10.59
C GLU A 16 2.88 24.77 -9.57
N THR A 17 1.58 25.04 -9.46
CA THR A 17 0.70 24.26 -8.57
C THR A 17 0.63 22.79 -8.99
N ALA A 18 0.57 22.51 -10.29
CA ALA A 18 0.57 21.14 -10.80
C ALA A 18 1.88 20.41 -10.45
N ARG A 19 3.03 21.07 -10.63
CA ARG A 19 4.34 20.54 -10.28
C ARG A 19 4.47 20.22 -8.79
N ILE A 20 3.97 21.10 -7.92
CA ILE A 20 3.97 20.88 -6.46
C ILE A 20 3.13 19.64 -6.11
N ILE A 21 1.95 19.47 -6.74
CA ILE A 21 1.09 18.30 -6.51
C ILE A 21 1.82 17.02 -6.91
N ASP A 22 2.42 16.97 -8.10
CA ASP A 22 3.14 15.78 -8.56
C ASP A 22 4.30 15.41 -7.63
N GLN A 23 5.01 16.41 -7.13
CA GLN A 23 6.09 16.21 -6.17
C GLN A 23 5.60 15.61 -4.85
N GLU A 24 4.48 16.11 -4.32
CA GLU A 24 3.87 15.57 -3.09
C GLU A 24 3.34 14.15 -3.29
N VAL A 25 2.71 13.86 -4.42
CA VAL A 25 2.26 12.50 -4.77
C VAL A 25 3.45 11.55 -4.81
N LYS A 26 4.54 11.94 -5.47
CA LYS A 26 5.76 11.12 -5.52
C LYS A 26 6.35 10.89 -4.13
N SER A 27 6.44 11.95 -3.31
CA SER A 27 6.93 11.87 -1.93
C SER A 27 6.09 10.91 -1.08
N LEU A 28 4.77 10.99 -1.21
CA LEU A 28 3.83 10.10 -0.53
C LEU A 28 4.05 8.64 -0.90
N ILE A 29 4.19 8.35 -2.19
CA ILE A 29 4.43 6.98 -2.69
C ILE A 29 5.76 6.46 -2.15
N GLU A 30 6.84 7.23 -2.26
CA GLU A 30 8.18 6.82 -1.85
C GLU A 30 8.25 6.53 -0.35
N ARG A 31 7.63 7.38 0.48
CA ARG A 31 7.55 7.19 1.93
C ARG A 31 6.83 5.90 2.29
N ASN A 32 5.69 5.63 1.64
CA ASN A 32 4.91 4.42 1.91
C ASN A 32 5.63 3.16 1.41
N TYR A 33 6.29 3.23 0.25
CA TYR A 33 7.11 2.15 -0.27
C TYR A 33 8.24 1.81 0.70
N THR A 34 9.01 2.82 1.12
CA THR A 34 10.10 2.64 2.09
C THR A 34 9.59 2.04 3.40
N ARG A 35 8.47 2.56 3.93
CA ARG A 35 7.85 2.02 5.15
C ARG A 35 7.45 0.55 4.99
N ALA A 36 6.78 0.20 3.89
CA ALA A 36 6.36 -1.17 3.63
C ALA A 36 7.58 -2.11 3.50
N ARG A 37 8.62 -1.67 2.77
CA ARG A 37 9.86 -2.42 2.63
C ARG A 37 10.56 -2.64 3.96
N SER A 38 10.69 -1.59 4.80
CA SER A 38 11.28 -1.72 6.13
C SER A 38 10.49 -2.69 7.01
N LEU A 39 9.15 -2.60 7.03
CA LEU A 39 8.30 -3.52 7.78
C LEU A 39 8.52 -4.98 7.36
N LEU A 40 8.64 -5.26 6.06
CA LEU A 40 8.92 -6.60 5.55
C LEU A 40 10.34 -7.06 5.94
N MET A 41 11.34 -6.19 5.84
CA MET A 41 12.73 -6.52 6.18
C MET A 41 12.93 -6.77 7.67
N GLU A 42 12.23 -6.01 8.53
CA GLU A 42 12.27 -6.19 9.98
C GLU A 42 11.56 -7.47 10.44
N ASN A 43 10.66 -8.02 9.62
CA ASN A 43 9.85 -9.22 9.91
C ASN A 43 10.11 -10.33 8.88
N MET A 44 11.36 -10.47 8.43
CA MET A 44 11.76 -11.50 7.46
C MET A 44 11.50 -12.93 7.95
N ASP A 45 11.54 -13.15 9.25
CA ASP A 45 11.18 -14.43 9.89
C ASP A 45 9.74 -14.80 9.58
N ILE A 46 8.79 -13.89 9.80
CA ILE A 46 7.37 -14.09 9.50
C ILE A 46 7.16 -14.31 8.00
N LEU A 47 7.88 -13.57 7.14
CA LEU A 47 7.80 -13.75 5.69
C LEU A 47 8.26 -15.15 5.25
N HIS A 48 9.36 -15.65 5.81
CA HIS A 48 9.85 -16.99 5.52
C HIS A 48 8.89 -18.07 6.03
N SER A 49 8.36 -17.93 7.25
CA SER A 49 7.35 -18.84 7.79
C SER A 49 6.06 -18.85 6.95
N MET A 50 5.63 -17.68 6.46
CA MET A 50 4.47 -17.59 5.58
C MET A 50 4.71 -18.29 4.24
N LYS A 51 5.90 -18.12 3.65
CA LYS A 51 6.33 -18.85 2.45
C LYS A 51 6.31 -20.37 2.70
N ASP A 52 6.87 -20.84 3.81
CA ASP A 52 6.88 -22.27 4.14
C ASP A 52 5.46 -22.83 4.37
N ALA A 53 4.59 -22.04 5.02
CA ALA A 53 3.18 -22.41 5.22
C ALA A 53 2.42 -22.52 3.89
N LEU A 54 2.59 -21.56 2.99
CA LEU A 54 1.98 -21.60 1.65
C LEU A 54 2.49 -22.77 0.81
N MET A 55 3.78 -23.09 0.91
CA MET A 55 4.33 -24.27 0.23
C MET A 55 3.74 -25.59 0.75
N LYS A 56 3.33 -25.63 2.02
CA LYS A 56 2.77 -26.83 2.67
C LYS A 56 1.26 -26.96 2.48
N TYR A 57 0.53 -25.86 2.56
CA TYR A 57 -0.94 -25.84 2.64
C TYR A 57 -1.64 -25.20 1.43
N GLU A 58 -0.88 -24.65 0.48
CA GLU A 58 -1.31 -23.92 -0.74
C GLU A 58 -2.08 -22.62 -0.49
N THR A 59 -2.87 -22.58 0.58
CA THR A 59 -3.68 -21.44 1.03
C THR A 59 -3.50 -21.26 2.53
N ILE A 60 -3.67 -20.03 3.02
CA ILE A 60 -3.64 -19.70 4.44
C ILE A 60 -4.82 -18.78 4.77
N ASP A 61 -5.55 -19.12 5.82
CA ASP A 61 -6.69 -18.34 6.31
C ASP A 61 -6.28 -17.38 7.43
N ALA A 62 -7.17 -16.45 7.77
CA ALA A 62 -6.93 -15.44 8.80
C ALA A 62 -6.40 -16.01 10.14
N PRO A 63 -6.93 -17.14 10.69
CA PRO A 63 -6.40 -17.71 11.93
C PRO A 63 -4.95 -18.21 11.81
N GLN A 64 -4.55 -18.67 10.62
CA GLN A 64 -3.18 -19.11 10.35
C GLN A 64 -2.24 -17.92 10.18
N ILE A 65 -2.73 -16.82 9.59
CA ILE A 65 -2.01 -15.55 9.55
C ILE A 65 -1.79 -15.02 10.98
N ASP A 66 -2.80 -15.08 11.85
CA ASP A 66 -2.64 -14.66 13.25
C ASP A 66 -1.57 -15.48 13.98
N ASP A 67 -1.47 -16.79 13.73
CA ASP A 67 -0.40 -17.63 14.29
C ASP A 67 0.98 -17.19 13.78
N LEU A 68 1.12 -16.94 12.46
CA LEU A 68 2.35 -16.45 11.84
C LEU A 68 2.78 -15.11 12.44
N MET A 69 1.84 -14.16 12.58
CA MET A 69 2.10 -12.84 13.15
C MET A 69 2.52 -12.92 14.63
N ASN A 70 2.05 -13.94 15.35
CA ASN A 70 2.44 -14.24 16.73
C ASN A 70 3.71 -15.11 16.83
N ARG A 71 4.40 -15.40 15.71
CA ARG A 71 5.60 -16.26 15.64
C ARG A 71 5.35 -17.65 16.22
N LYS A 72 4.17 -18.21 15.96
CA LYS A 72 3.80 -19.58 16.32
C LYS A 72 3.77 -20.45 15.07
N ASP A 73 3.94 -21.75 15.27
CA ASP A 73 3.75 -22.71 14.20
C ASP A 73 2.31 -22.69 13.69
N VAL A 74 2.17 -22.71 12.36
CA VAL A 74 0.89 -22.63 11.68
C VAL A 74 0.10 -23.90 11.91
N ARG A 75 -1.13 -23.75 12.42
CA ARG A 75 -2.08 -24.86 12.53
C ARG A 75 -2.45 -25.41 11.15
N PRO A 76 -2.76 -26.71 11.02
CA PRO A 76 -3.32 -27.26 9.80
C PRO A 76 -4.62 -26.54 9.38
N PRO A 77 -4.89 -26.41 8.07
CA PRO A 77 -6.14 -25.83 7.55
C PRO A 77 -7.35 -26.70 7.90
#